data_AF-A0A7C5HPQ2-F1
#
_entry.id   AF-A0A7C5HPQ2-F1
#
_cell.length_a   1.000
_cell.length_b   1.000
_cell.length_c   1.000
_cell.angle_alpha   90.00
_cell.angle_beta   90.00
_cell.angle_gamma   90.00
#
_symmetry.space_group_name_H-M   'P 1'
#
loop_
_entity.id
_entity.type
_entity.pdbx_description
1 polymer ?
#
loop_
_entity_poly.entity_id
_entity_poly.type
_entity_poly.pdbx_seq_one_letter_code
_entity_poly.pdbx_strand_id
1 'polypeptide(L)'
;MSELLNISDLAESWGVTISYSAYTQLRTGDPEYAITSAEDQAALHATIEQLVRLDRSKLHIANPETVLRDTYDYFANGGMPGCSAGRRFFVVMPDGAFVPCSLHRHRFTNQRDMVRDFTRTNTCGQCYVAIRSYSDKPLWKLVLKDVPSLTRRLFDRFVPPGAGGSCPGAC
;
A
#
# COMPACT_ATOMS: atom_id res chain seq x y z
N MET A 1 7.52 3.25 -17.16
CA MET A 1 7.40 2.26 -16.05
C MET A 1 8.73 1.98 -15.33
N SER A 2 9.88 2.05 -16.01
CA SER A 2 11.23 1.87 -15.43
C SER A 2 11.55 2.80 -14.24
N GLU A 3 10.89 3.96 -14.15
CA GLU A 3 11.05 4.89 -13.03
C GLU A 3 10.79 4.25 -11.66
N LEU A 4 9.87 3.27 -11.55
CA LEU A 4 9.62 2.59 -10.28
C LEU A 4 10.87 1.87 -9.74
N LEU A 5 11.69 1.32 -10.65
CA LEU A 5 12.95 0.66 -10.31
C LEU A 5 14.02 1.69 -9.97
N ASN A 6 14.12 2.77 -10.76
CA ASN A 6 15.07 3.85 -10.48
C ASN A 6 14.83 4.50 -9.11
N ILE A 7 13.56 4.69 -8.73
CA ILE A 7 13.18 5.19 -7.40
C ILE A 7 13.58 4.18 -6.31
N SER A 8 13.47 2.88 -6.60
CA SER A 8 13.95 1.83 -5.68
C SER A 8 15.45 1.97 -5.42
N ASP A 9 16.26 2.11 -6.47
CA ASP A 9 17.71 2.24 -6.35
C ASP A 9 18.10 3.56 -5.67
N LEU A 10 17.34 4.64 -5.91
CA LEU A 10 17.53 5.91 -5.20
C LEU A 10 17.25 5.76 -3.70
N ALA A 11 16.14 5.12 -3.33
CA ALA A 11 15.79 4.87 -1.94
C ALA A 11 16.87 4.02 -1.22
N GLU A 12 17.40 3.01 -1.92
CA GLU A 12 18.53 2.22 -1.44
C GLU A 12 19.77 3.10 -1.20
N SER A 13 20.12 3.97 -2.15
CA SER A 13 21.29 4.85 -2.04
C SER A 13 21.20 5.84 -0.87
N TRP A 14 19.98 6.24 -0.51
CA TRP A 14 19.71 7.13 0.62
C TRP A 14 19.59 6.38 1.96
N GLY A 15 19.60 5.04 1.95
CA GLY A 15 19.38 4.24 3.14
C GLY A 15 17.97 4.36 3.72
N VAL A 16 16.97 4.66 2.87
CA VAL A 16 15.57 4.81 3.29
C VAL A 16 14.70 3.69 2.75
N THR A 17 13.60 3.43 3.44
CA THR A 17 12.60 2.47 2.99
C THR A 17 11.56 3.16 2.11
N ILE A 18 11.13 2.49 1.03
CA ILE A 18 10.08 2.97 0.14
C ILE A 18 8.83 2.09 0.20
N SER A 19 7.65 2.71 0.11
CA SER A 19 6.39 2.03 -0.16
C SER A 19 5.75 2.58 -1.43
N TYR A 20 5.41 1.70 -2.36
CA TYR A 20 4.60 1.98 -3.53
C TYR A 20 3.11 1.93 -3.17
N SER A 21 2.32 2.80 -3.78
CA SER A 21 0.85 2.82 -3.64
C SER A 21 0.20 3.20 -4.96
N ALA A 22 -0.97 2.64 -5.23
CA ALA A 22 -1.73 2.93 -6.44
C ALA A 22 -2.28 4.36 -6.45
N TYR A 23 -2.25 4.99 -7.63
CA TYR A 23 -3.14 6.12 -7.93
C TYR A 23 -4.61 5.67 -7.85
N THR A 24 -5.49 6.52 -7.30
CA THR A 24 -6.92 6.23 -7.17
C THR A 24 -7.75 7.41 -7.66
N GLN A 25 -8.54 7.15 -8.69
CA GLN A 25 -9.48 8.12 -9.26
C GLN A 25 -10.59 8.53 -8.28
N LEU A 26 -10.93 7.70 -7.28
CA LEU A 26 -12.02 8.00 -6.35
C LEU A 26 -11.81 9.32 -5.57
N ARG A 27 -10.55 9.76 -5.40
CA ARG A 27 -10.25 11.02 -4.72
C ARG A 27 -10.54 12.25 -5.58
N THR A 28 -10.18 12.19 -6.86
CA THR A 28 -10.17 13.33 -7.80
C THR A 28 -11.36 13.31 -8.75
N GLY A 29 -12.00 12.17 -8.93
CA GLY A 29 -12.96 11.91 -10.00
C GLY A 29 -12.29 11.75 -11.37
N ASP A 30 -10.96 11.69 -11.43
CA ASP A 30 -10.20 11.75 -12.68
C ASP A 30 -9.56 10.39 -13.02
N PRO A 31 -10.05 9.72 -14.09
CA PRO A 31 -9.51 8.45 -14.56
C PRO A 31 -8.25 8.57 -15.42
N GLU A 32 -7.81 9.78 -15.81
CA GLU A 32 -6.77 9.99 -16.82
C GLU A 32 -5.44 9.29 -16.48
N TYR A 33 -5.08 9.27 -15.19
CA TYR A 33 -3.86 8.62 -14.70
C TYR A 33 -4.03 7.15 -14.33
N ALA A 34 -5.19 6.54 -14.61
CA ALA A 34 -5.40 5.12 -14.40
C ALA A 34 -4.73 4.28 -15.50
N ILE A 35 -4.00 3.25 -15.09
CA ILE A 35 -3.31 2.34 -16.01
C ILE A 35 -4.33 1.38 -16.64
N THR A 36 -4.78 1.71 -17.85
CA THR A 36 -5.87 1.01 -18.55
C THR A 36 -5.44 0.33 -19.85
N SER A 37 -4.37 0.81 -20.51
CA SER A 37 -3.90 0.22 -21.76
C SER A 37 -3.24 -1.14 -21.52
N ALA A 38 -3.41 -2.07 -22.47
CA ALA A 38 -2.81 -3.40 -22.37
C ALA A 38 -1.26 -3.34 -22.34
N GLU A 39 -0.68 -2.38 -23.04
CA GLU A 39 0.76 -2.13 -23.06
C GLU A 39 1.27 -1.67 -21.69
N ASP A 40 0.61 -0.68 -21.08
CA ASP A 40 1.00 -0.18 -19.76
C ASP A 40 0.76 -1.22 -18.66
N GLN A 41 -0.31 -2.01 -18.77
CA GLN A 41 -0.57 -3.11 -17.85
C GLN A 41 0.51 -4.20 -17.97
N ALA A 42 0.95 -4.55 -19.17
CA ALA A 42 2.06 -5.49 -19.37
C ALA A 42 3.37 -4.94 -18.80
N ALA A 43 3.67 -3.66 -19.03
CA ALA A 43 4.83 -2.98 -18.47
C ALA A 43 4.78 -2.92 -16.93
N LEU A 44 3.61 -2.65 -16.36
CA LEU A 44 3.38 -2.64 -14.91
C LEU A 44 3.61 -4.04 -14.32
N HIS A 45 3.03 -5.07 -14.92
CA HIS A 45 3.21 -6.45 -14.49
C HIS A 45 4.68 -6.86 -14.47
N ALA A 46 5.40 -6.59 -15.57
CA ALA A 46 6.83 -6.89 -15.68
C ALA A 46 7.66 -6.13 -14.61
N THR A 47 7.30 -4.89 -14.32
CA THR A 47 7.97 -4.06 -13.31
C THR A 47 7.69 -4.58 -11.90
N ILE A 48 6.46 -4.98 -11.59
CA ILE A 48 6.08 -5.58 -10.31
C ILE A 48 6.83 -6.90 -10.08
N GLU A 49 6.95 -7.76 -11.09
CA GLU A 49 7.75 -8.98 -10.97
C GLU A 49 9.23 -8.71 -10.67
N GLN A 50 9.78 -7.62 -11.21
CA GLN A 50 11.14 -7.19 -10.88
C GLN A 50 11.24 -6.68 -9.44
N LEU A 51 10.29 -5.85 -8.99
CA LEU A 51 10.25 -5.37 -7.61
C LEU A 51 10.09 -6.51 -6.59
N VAL A 52 9.26 -7.52 -6.89
CA VAL A 52 9.12 -8.72 -6.06
C VAL A 52 10.43 -9.51 -5.99
N ARG A 53 11.16 -9.63 -7.10
CA ARG A 53 12.50 -10.25 -7.09
C ARG A 53 13.50 -9.44 -6.26
N LEU A 54 13.44 -8.12 -6.33
CA LEU A 54 14.29 -7.23 -5.53
C LEU A 54 13.96 -7.29 -4.04
N ASP A 55 12.68 -7.31 -3.64
CA ASP A 55 12.27 -7.42 -2.23
C ASP A 55 12.79 -8.71 -1.55
N ARG A 56 13.00 -9.78 -2.34
CA ARG A 56 13.60 -11.01 -1.82
C ARG A 56 15.09 -10.87 -1.47
N SER A 57 15.79 -9.92 -2.07
CA SER A 57 17.23 -9.69 -1.86
C SER A 57 17.57 -8.37 -1.15
N LYS A 58 16.67 -7.37 -1.19
CA LYS A 58 16.85 -6.02 -0.66
C LYS A 58 15.73 -5.68 0.34
N LEU A 59 16.09 -5.17 1.52
CA LEU A 59 15.15 -4.92 2.62
C LEU A 59 14.47 -3.53 2.57
N HIS A 60 14.80 -2.68 1.60
CA HIS A 60 14.33 -1.28 1.56
C HIS A 60 12.95 -1.11 0.93
N ILE A 61 12.36 -2.14 0.32
CA ILE A 61 10.97 -2.09 -0.16
C ILE A 61 10.04 -2.51 0.99
N ALA A 62 9.09 -1.65 1.38
CA ALA A 62 8.15 -1.91 2.46
C ALA A 62 6.89 -2.68 2.04
N ASN A 63 6.59 -2.77 0.75
CA ASN A 63 5.42 -3.53 0.31
C ASN A 63 5.68 -5.03 0.45
N PRO A 64 4.78 -5.80 1.07
CA PRO A 64 4.78 -7.25 0.91
C PRO A 64 4.54 -7.63 -0.55
N GLU A 65 5.09 -8.76 -1.01
CA GLU A 65 4.84 -9.33 -2.35
C GLU A 65 3.34 -9.36 -2.68
N THR A 66 2.50 -9.72 -1.70
CA THR A 66 1.04 -9.76 -1.87
C THR A 66 0.43 -8.40 -2.19
N VAL A 67 0.95 -7.30 -1.62
CA VAL A 67 0.47 -5.94 -1.92
C VAL A 67 0.86 -5.51 -3.31
N LEU A 68 2.10 -5.81 -3.74
CA LEU A 68 2.57 -5.48 -5.08
C LEU A 68 1.71 -6.20 -6.13
N ARG A 69 1.45 -7.49 -5.94
CA ARG A 69 0.59 -8.29 -6.83
C ARG A 69 -0.86 -7.80 -6.84
N ASP A 70 -1.46 -7.61 -5.66
CA ASP A 70 -2.84 -7.12 -5.57
C ASP A 70 -2.97 -5.68 -6.16
N THR A 71 -1.88 -4.90 -6.22
CA THR A 71 -1.85 -3.58 -6.89
C THR A 71 -1.94 -3.72 -8.41
N TYR A 72 -1.27 -4.71 -9.01
CA TYR A 72 -1.48 -5.04 -10.42
C TYR A 72 -2.93 -5.44 -10.67
N ASP A 73 -3.47 -6.35 -9.84
CA ASP A 73 -4.85 -6.82 -9.98
C ASP A 73 -5.87 -5.68 -9.90
N TYR A 74 -5.62 -4.66 -9.09
CA TYR A 74 -6.46 -3.46 -9.03
C TYR A 74 -6.53 -2.74 -10.40
N PHE A 75 -5.39 -2.51 -11.06
CA PHE A 75 -5.39 -1.86 -12.37
C PHE A 75 -5.95 -2.77 -13.47
N ALA A 76 -5.57 -4.06 -13.46
CA ALA A 76 -6.03 -5.04 -14.43
C ALA A 76 -7.56 -5.21 -14.43
N ASN A 77 -8.18 -5.16 -13.25
CA ASN A 77 -9.64 -5.29 -13.11
C ASN A 77 -10.39 -3.95 -13.17
N GLY A 78 -9.70 -2.81 -13.31
CA GLY A 78 -10.30 -1.48 -13.23
C GLY A 78 -10.85 -1.10 -11.85
N GLY A 79 -10.42 -1.82 -10.80
CA GLY A 79 -10.91 -1.67 -9.44
C GLY A 79 -10.58 -2.86 -8.55
N MET A 80 -10.84 -2.72 -7.26
CA MET A 80 -10.71 -3.78 -6.26
C MET A 80 -12.03 -3.88 -5.48
N PRO A 81 -12.89 -4.87 -5.71
CA PRO A 81 -14.18 -4.98 -5.00
C PRO A 81 -14.01 -5.38 -3.52
N GLY A 82 -15.11 -5.38 -2.77
CA GLY A 82 -15.14 -5.95 -1.41
C GLY A 82 -14.50 -5.09 -0.31
N CYS A 83 -14.54 -3.76 -0.46
CA CYS A 83 -13.98 -2.83 0.53
C CYS A 83 -14.63 -2.99 1.90
N SER A 84 -13.84 -3.23 2.95
CA SER A 84 -14.34 -3.36 4.33
C SER A 84 -14.13 -2.12 5.21
N ALA A 85 -14.04 -0.95 4.58
CA ALA A 85 -14.04 0.36 5.24
C ALA A 85 -15.19 0.46 6.27
N GLY A 86 -14.89 1.05 7.42
CA GLY A 86 -15.76 1.10 8.60
C GLY A 86 -15.66 -0.11 9.52
N ARG A 87 -15.30 -1.31 9.01
CA ARG A 87 -15.13 -2.52 9.83
C ARG A 87 -13.68 -2.83 10.16
N ARG A 88 -12.81 -2.97 9.15
CA ARG A 88 -11.39 -3.31 9.37
C ARG A 88 -10.50 -2.09 9.57
N PHE A 89 -10.89 -0.97 8.98
CA PHE A 89 -10.21 0.30 9.13
C PHE A 89 -11.23 1.43 9.02
N PHE A 90 -10.94 2.56 9.66
CA PHE A 90 -11.71 3.80 9.56
C PHE A 90 -10.81 4.95 10.01
N VAL A 91 -11.26 6.19 9.83
CA VAL A 91 -10.52 7.39 10.22
C VAL A 91 -11.26 8.09 11.35
N VAL A 92 -10.53 8.47 12.39
CA VAL A 92 -10.99 9.39 13.43
C VAL A 92 -10.60 10.80 13.01
N MET A 93 -11.58 11.66 12.86
CA MET A 93 -11.40 13.06 12.50
C MET A 93 -10.91 13.87 13.71
N PRO A 94 -10.30 15.05 13.53
CA PRO A 94 -9.78 15.86 14.64
C PRO A 94 -10.81 16.23 15.72
N ASP A 95 -12.10 16.29 15.37
CA ASP A 95 -13.21 16.55 16.29
C ASP A 95 -13.80 15.27 16.92
N GLY A 96 -13.14 14.12 16.74
CA GLY A 96 -13.55 12.83 17.28
C GLY A 96 -14.61 12.10 16.45
N ALA A 97 -15.13 12.70 15.37
CA ALA A 97 -16.07 12.02 14.49
C ALA A 97 -15.41 10.89 13.70
N PHE A 98 -16.13 9.80 13.44
CA PHE A 98 -15.63 8.66 12.67
C PHE A 98 -16.07 8.80 11.22
N VAL A 99 -15.19 8.47 10.28
CA VAL A 99 -15.53 8.32 8.86
C VAL A 99 -14.99 6.98 8.33
N PRO A 100 -15.70 6.29 7.43
CA PRO A 100 -15.36 4.92 7.06
C PRO A 100 -14.03 4.79 6.31
N CYS A 101 -13.62 5.82 5.56
CA CYS A 101 -12.29 5.91 4.98
C CYS A 101 -11.96 7.38 4.62
N SER A 102 -10.75 7.63 4.13
CA SER A 102 -10.34 8.98 3.71
C SER A 102 -11.04 9.50 2.45
N LEU A 103 -11.81 8.66 1.76
CA LEU A 103 -12.52 8.98 0.50
C LEU A 103 -14.03 9.17 0.70
N HIS A 104 -14.61 8.61 1.75
CA HIS A 104 -16.03 8.77 2.10
C HIS A 104 -16.15 9.55 3.40
N ARG A 105 -16.78 10.73 3.36
CA ARG A 105 -16.87 11.67 4.49
C ARG A 105 -18.15 11.53 5.33
N HIS A 106 -18.92 10.46 5.13
CA HIS A 106 -20.06 10.14 6.00
C HIS A 106 -19.60 10.01 7.44
N ARG A 107 -20.19 10.82 8.33
CA ARG A 107 -19.74 10.95 9.71
C ARG A 107 -20.58 10.07 10.62
N PHE A 108 -19.92 9.45 11.58
CA PHE A 108 -20.52 8.58 12.58
C PHE A 108 -19.97 8.93 13.97
N THR A 109 -20.77 8.68 15.00
CA THR A 109 -20.33 8.86 16.40
C THR A 109 -19.65 7.61 16.96
N ASN A 110 -19.95 6.44 16.39
CA ASN A 110 -19.37 5.17 16.80
C ASN A 110 -19.24 4.19 15.62
N GLN A 111 -18.41 3.18 15.81
CA GLN A 111 -18.15 2.17 14.77
C GLN A 111 -19.36 1.28 14.48
N ARG A 112 -20.21 0.99 15.47
CA ARG A 112 -21.34 0.07 15.29
C ARG A 112 -22.35 0.61 14.28
N ASP A 113 -22.69 1.90 14.40
CA ASP A 113 -23.57 2.59 13.44
C ASP A 113 -22.91 2.65 12.05
N MET A 114 -21.62 2.95 11.97
CA MET A 114 -20.88 2.94 10.71
C MET A 114 -20.91 1.58 10.01
N VAL A 115 -20.74 0.48 10.76
CA VAL A 115 -20.83 -0.87 10.19
C VAL A 115 -22.26 -1.16 9.73
N ARG A 116 -23.27 -0.79 10.52
CA ARG A 116 -24.69 -0.99 10.19
C ARG A 116 -25.10 -0.25 8.92
N ASP A 117 -24.74 1.02 8.83
CA ASP A 117 -25.32 1.97 7.86
C ASP A 117 -24.45 2.17 6.62
N PHE A 118 -23.13 2.00 6.73
CA PHE A 118 -22.20 2.11 5.60
C PHE A 118 -21.64 0.74 5.19
N THR A 119 -20.95 0.03 6.10
CA THR A 119 -20.16 -1.14 5.68
C THR A 119 -21.02 -2.27 5.11
N ARG A 120 -22.23 -2.51 5.65
CA ARG A 120 -23.11 -3.60 5.18
C ARG A 120 -23.62 -3.42 3.76
N THR A 121 -23.73 -2.18 3.28
CA THR A 121 -24.25 -1.85 1.95
C THR A 121 -23.15 -1.32 1.02
N ASN A 122 -21.91 -1.24 1.51
CA ASN A 122 -20.78 -0.72 0.76
C ASN A 122 -20.38 -1.64 -0.39
N THR A 123 -20.46 -1.11 -1.61
CA THR A 123 -20.00 -1.76 -2.85
C THR A 123 -18.76 -1.09 -3.44
N CYS A 124 -18.14 -0.15 -2.72
CA CYS A 124 -16.99 0.60 -3.21
C CYS A 124 -15.84 -0.32 -3.62
N GLY A 125 -15.31 -0.09 -4.82
CA GLY A 125 -14.13 -0.76 -5.33
C GLY A 125 -13.12 0.14 -6.04
N GLN A 126 -13.29 1.45 -5.93
CA GLN A 126 -12.59 2.43 -6.77
C GLN A 126 -11.23 2.88 -6.20
N CYS A 127 -10.73 2.24 -5.14
CA CYS A 127 -9.44 2.58 -4.54
C CYS A 127 -8.66 1.35 -4.08
N TYR A 128 -7.34 1.42 -4.13
CA TYR A 128 -6.43 0.44 -3.53
C TYR A 128 -5.21 1.14 -2.89
N VAL A 129 -5.50 2.15 -2.06
CA VAL A 129 -4.50 2.91 -1.31
C VAL A 129 -3.93 2.11 -0.14
N ALA A 130 -2.79 2.55 0.41
CA ALA A 130 -2.08 1.86 1.49
C ALA A 130 -2.99 1.39 2.63
N ILE A 131 -3.79 2.27 3.25
CA ILE A 131 -4.66 1.85 4.37
C ILE A 131 -5.54 0.64 4.02
N ARG A 132 -6.06 0.59 2.80
CA ARG A 132 -6.86 -0.53 2.31
C ARG A 132 -6.00 -1.75 2.01
N SER A 133 -4.90 -1.58 1.27
CA SER A 133 -4.06 -2.70 0.86
C SER A 133 -3.45 -3.45 2.04
N TYR A 134 -3.13 -2.77 3.14
CA TYR A 134 -2.60 -3.39 4.35
C TYR A 134 -3.68 -3.88 5.33
N SER A 135 -4.78 -3.15 5.50
CA SER A 135 -5.78 -3.47 6.54
C SER A 135 -6.93 -4.36 6.05
N ASP A 136 -7.21 -4.39 4.74
CA ASP A 136 -8.36 -5.09 4.18
C ASP A 136 -8.06 -6.53 3.77
N LYS A 137 -6.92 -7.08 4.20
CA LYS A 137 -6.53 -8.45 3.89
C LYS A 137 -7.24 -9.45 4.79
N PRO A 138 -7.53 -10.66 4.30
CA PRO A 138 -7.94 -11.75 5.17
C PRO A 138 -6.79 -12.14 6.10
N LEU A 139 -7.12 -12.56 7.34
CA LEU A 139 -6.15 -12.87 8.38
C LEU A 139 -5.11 -13.91 7.94
N TRP A 140 -5.49 -14.89 7.12
CA TRP A 140 -4.54 -15.89 6.61
C TRP A 140 -3.47 -15.28 5.69
N LYS A 141 -3.81 -14.28 4.84
CA LYS A 141 -2.80 -13.58 4.02
C LYS A 141 -1.85 -12.82 4.93
N LEU A 142 -2.38 -12.12 5.93
CA LEU A 142 -1.58 -11.36 6.90
C LEU A 142 -0.60 -12.29 7.66
N VAL A 143 -1.13 -13.33 8.30
CA VAL A 143 -0.34 -14.20 9.20
C VAL A 143 0.62 -15.11 8.43
N LEU A 144 0.20 -15.72 7.33
CA LEU A 144 1.02 -16.72 6.64
C LEU A 144 1.97 -16.10 5.60
N LYS A 145 1.56 -15.02 4.92
CA LYS A 145 2.32 -14.45 3.81
C LYS A 145 3.10 -13.20 4.21
N ASP A 146 2.51 -12.34 5.03
CA ASP A 146 3.11 -11.03 5.32
C ASP A 146 3.94 -11.02 6.61
N VAL A 147 3.52 -11.73 7.67
CA VAL A 147 4.27 -11.76 8.97
C VAL A 147 5.72 -12.21 8.81
N PRO A 148 6.09 -13.25 8.04
CA PRO A 148 7.49 -13.62 7.87
C PRO A 148 8.35 -12.52 7.23
N SER A 149 7.79 -11.77 6.26
CA SER A 149 8.48 -10.62 5.64
C SER A 149 8.57 -9.44 6.61
N LEU A 150 7.48 -9.13 7.31
CA LEU A 150 7.42 -8.03 8.28
C LEU A 150 8.30 -8.25 9.50
N THR A 151 8.39 -9.49 10.00
CA THR A 151 9.27 -9.85 11.13
C THR A 151 10.73 -9.71 10.74
N ARG A 152 11.14 -10.19 9.56
CA ARG A 152 12.49 -9.93 9.03
C ARG A 152 12.82 -8.44 9.07
N ARG A 153 11.90 -7.57 8.64
CA ARG A 153 12.12 -6.10 8.64
C ARG A 153 12.08 -5.44 10.01
N LEU A 154 11.29 -5.95 10.96
CA LEU A 154 11.23 -5.41 12.33
C LEU A 154 12.52 -5.68 13.11
N PHE A 155 13.17 -6.81 12.85
CA PHE A 155 14.43 -7.18 13.50
C PHE A 155 15.65 -6.75 12.68
N ASP A 156 15.56 -6.73 11.35
CA ASP A 156 16.60 -6.25 10.45
C ASP A 156 16.23 -4.83 9.98
N ARG A 157 16.64 -3.82 10.75
CA ARG A 157 16.61 -2.44 10.25
C ARG A 157 17.55 -2.38 9.06
N PHE A 158 17.04 -2.02 7.88
CA PHE A 158 17.89 -1.86 6.69
C PHE A 158 18.97 -0.81 6.99
N VAL A 159 20.22 -1.25 7.00
CA VAL A 159 21.41 -0.40 7.09
C VAL A 159 22.19 -0.66 5.82
N PRO A 160 22.41 0.35 4.95
CA PRO A 160 23.13 0.12 3.71
C PRO A 160 24.57 -0.34 3.99
N PRO A 161 25.14 -1.23 3.16
CA PRO A 161 26.54 -1.61 3.28
C PRO A 161 27.44 -0.37 3.20
N GLY A 162 28.15 -0.04 4.28
CA GLY A 162 29.01 1.16 4.35
C GLY A 162 28.49 2.31 5.22
N ALA A 163 27.27 2.24 5.76
CA ALA A 163 26.77 3.24 6.73
C ALA A 163 27.40 3.13 8.13
N GLY A 164 28.32 2.19 8.34
CA GLY A 164 29.18 2.09 9.53
C GLY A 164 30.37 3.07 9.53
N GLY A 165 30.24 4.20 8.84
CA GLY A 165 31.25 5.26 8.85
C GLY A 165 31.30 5.92 10.23
N SER A 166 32.42 5.75 10.93
CA SER A 166 32.80 6.54 12.11
C SER A 166 32.46 8.01 11.91
N CYS A 167 31.69 8.62 12.82
CA CYS A 167 31.57 10.07 12.92
C CYS A 167 32.97 10.69 12.98
N PRO A 168 33.41 11.47 11.97
CA PRO A 168 34.59 12.30 12.11
C PRO A 168 34.14 13.64 12.70
N GLY A 169 34.50 13.91 13.95
CA GLY A 169 34.38 15.24 14.53
C GLY A 169 33.67 15.29 15.88
N ALA A 170 34.37 14.85 16.93
CA ALA A 170 34.34 15.62 18.16
C ALA A 170 35.29 16.81 17.97
N CYS A 171 34.72 18.00 17.83
CA CYS A 171 35.37 19.28 18.09
C CYS A 171 34.43 20.07 18.99
#